data_AF-A0A2L2N4H2-F1
#
_entry.id   AF-A0A2L2N4H2-F1
#
_cell.length_a   1.000
_cell.length_b   1.000
_cell.length_c   1.000
_cell.angle_alpha   90.00
_cell.angle_beta   90.00
_cell.angle_gamma   90.00
#
_symmetry.space_group_name_H-M   'P 1'
#
loop_
_entity.id
_entity.type
_entity.pdbx_description
1 polymer ?
#
loop_
_entity_poly.entity_id
_entity_poly.type
_entity_poly.pdbx_seq_one_letter_code
_entity_poly.pdbx_strand_id
1 'polypeptide(L)'
;MNTSFSVQEVSQNYADRVRMLFTPSGAPTGERGGRSPNSHQDLAEQAENLSPVSAQLTQALALQLTNTDPNVYFQTSVKLLAKALTDLEISAYLYQAAIDEEEGISWSQSNIGERSLTDLGRIEENLQVILNQIEINLQIAERGTTEPTDIPTARADLSETVADTLNSILERASNTGESALSRVMGLGIAELTQVVGLFGMDIAELLGQAENVTHLYNAVREFFNRAYESVIELIGQQLAQTAGEQAVEWINEIKEGASLSTILEKLYLTQQTNQELNDLAASSEAKLEQFITSIKGVSRLEPAYYQQIRWAEKILKAVKWFGTISMTVLPQGELLIASLCILIGAYVIFLGGDYVDSPKMTHLDRVPGVRRVVETNLVTV
;
A
#
# COMPACT_ATOMS: atom_id res chain seq x y z
N MET A 1 18.94 -5.41 27.02
CA MET A 1 18.28 -4.15 27.41
C MET A 1 17.51 -3.68 26.19
N ASN A 2 16.17 -3.72 26.21
CA ASN A 2 15.34 -3.22 25.09
C ASN A 2 15.04 -1.75 25.34
N THR A 3 15.80 -0.85 24.73
CA THR A 3 15.38 0.54 24.55
C THR A 3 14.27 0.53 23.50
N SER A 4 13.01 0.63 23.95
CA SER A 4 11.89 0.85 23.04
C SER A 4 12.00 2.26 22.47
N PHE A 5 12.58 2.39 21.28
CA PHE A 5 12.55 3.66 20.54
C PHE A 5 11.10 4.02 20.22
N SER A 6 10.78 5.32 20.28
CA SER A 6 9.46 5.76 19.83
C SER A 6 9.36 5.60 18.31
N VAL A 7 8.16 5.30 17.79
CA VAL A 7 7.95 5.20 16.33
C VAL A 7 8.38 6.48 15.61
N GLN A 8 8.18 7.65 16.23
CA GLN A 8 8.62 8.93 15.67
C GLN A 8 10.14 9.02 15.52
N GLU A 9 10.91 8.53 16.50
CA GLU A 9 12.37 8.52 16.45
C GLU A 9 12.89 7.58 15.37
N VAL A 10 12.29 6.40 15.23
CA VAL A 10 12.62 5.44 14.16
C VAL A 10 12.26 6.02 12.79
N SER A 11 11.09 6.65 12.64
CA SER A 11 10.68 7.36 11.42
C SER A 11 11.66 8.47 11.03
N GLN A 12 12.11 9.27 12.01
CA GLN A 12 13.07 10.35 11.79
C GLN A 12 14.43 9.80 11.33
N ASN A 13 14.95 8.78 12.02
CA ASN A 13 16.20 8.13 11.63
C ASN A 13 16.10 7.54 10.22
N TYR A 14 15.00 6.85 9.88
CA TYR A 14 14.78 6.36 8.53
C TYR A 14 14.80 7.49 7.50
N ALA A 15 14.01 8.55 7.71
CA ALA A 15 13.96 9.68 6.77
C ALA A 15 15.32 10.37 6.59
N ASP A 16 16.08 10.56 7.66
CA ASP A 16 17.41 11.18 7.59
C ASP A 16 18.41 10.31 6.83
N ARG A 17 18.33 8.98 7.00
CA ARG A 17 19.16 8.02 6.26
C ARG A 17 18.77 7.92 4.79
N VAL A 18 17.48 7.99 4.46
CA VAL A 18 16.99 8.09 3.08
C VAL A 18 17.53 9.37 2.44
N ARG A 19 17.40 10.53 3.08
CA ARG A 19 17.95 11.79 2.55
C ARG A 19 19.46 11.74 2.38
N MET A 20 20.17 11.08 3.28
CA MET A 20 21.62 10.88 3.19
C MET A 20 22.01 10.08 1.94
N LEU A 21 21.25 9.02 1.61
CA LEU A 21 21.48 8.18 0.43
C LEU A 21 21.50 9.01 -0.88
N PHE A 22 20.63 10.02 -0.97
CA PHE A 22 20.51 10.89 -2.14
C PHE A 22 21.34 12.19 -2.03
N THR A 23 22.11 12.37 -0.96
CA THR A 23 22.96 13.54 -0.79
C THR A 23 24.38 13.24 -1.31
N PRO A 24 24.98 14.10 -2.15
CA PRO A 24 26.38 13.96 -2.55
C PRO A 24 27.35 14.00 -1.34
N SER A 25 28.08 12.91 -1.13
CA SER A 25 29.06 12.68 -0.06
C SER A 25 30.50 13.03 -0.49
N GLY A 26 30.73 13.27 -1.78
CA GLY A 26 32.07 13.46 -2.32
C GLY A 26 32.79 14.70 -1.79
N ALA A 27 34.13 14.67 -1.90
CA ALA A 27 34.99 15.77 -1.51
C ALA A 27 34.59 17.08 -2.23
N PRO A 28 34.78 18.25 -1.60
CA PRO A 28 34.61 19.53 -2.28
C PRO A 28 35.51 19.58 -3.51
N THR A 29 34.96 19.77 -4.71
CA THR A 29 35.72 19.70 -5.96
C THR A 29 36.56 20.94 -6.24
N GLY A 30 36.71 21.86 -5.28
CA GLY A 30 37.40 23.14 -5.46
C GLY A 30 36.66 24.14 -6.34
N GLU A 31 35.71 23.70 -7.16
CA GLU A 31 34.71 24.53 -7.83
C GLU A 31 33.67 25.02 -6.82
N ARG A 32 33.32 26.31 -6.88
CA ARG A 32 32.40 26.95 -5.93
C ARG A 32 31.07 26.18 -5.86
N GLY A 33 30.89 25.40 -4.79
CA GLY A 33 29.65 24.69 -4.47
C GLY A 33 29.57 23.24 -4.96
N GLY A 34 30.57 22.73 -5.70
CA GLY A 34 30.56 21.36 -6.18
C GLY A 34 31.05 20.37 -5.12
N ARG A 35 30.23 19.38 -4.77
CA ARG A 35 30.70 18.12 -4.18
C ARG A 35 30.74 17.08 -5.28
N SER A 36 31.76 16.22 -5.26
CA SER A 36 31.80 15.08 -6.19
C SER A 36 30.56 14.20 -5.96
N PRO A 37 30.00 13.60 -7.01
CA PRO A 37 28.96 12.60 -6.84
C PRO A 37 29.45 11.39 -6.01
N ASN A 38 28.51 10.64 -5.43
CA ASN A 38 28.80 9.41 -4.70
C ASN A 38 29.45 8.40 -5.65
N SER A 39 30.46 7.65 -5.18
CA SER A 39 30.90 6.46 -5.91
C SER A 39 29.86 5.33 -5.77
N HIS A 40 29.88 4.35 -6.68
CA HIS A 40 29.04 3.15 -6.55
C HIS A 40 29.27 2.43 -5.20
N GLN A 41 30.51 2.41 -4.72
CA GLN A 41 30.86 1.86 -3.41
C GLN A 41 30.24 2.67 -2.26
N ASP A 42 30.37 4.00 -2.26
CA ASP A 42 29.77 4.85 -1.22
C ASP A 42 28.25 4.67 -1.17
N LEU A 43 27.62 4.53 -2.35
CA LEU A 43 26.19 4.31 -2.43
C LEU A 43 25.77 2.95 -1.85
N ALA A 44 26.52 1.88 -2.17
CA ALA A 44 26.28 0.57 -1.60
C ALA A 44 26.44 0.57 -0.07
N GLU A 45 27.48 1.22 0.46
CA GLU A 45 27.69 1.35 1.91
C GLU A 45 26.57 2.15 2.59
N GLN A 46 26.08 3.23 1.97
CA GLN A 46 24.94 3.99 2.50
C GLN A 46 23.65 3.16 2.50
N ALA A 47 23.41 2.38 1.44
CA ALA A 47 22.26 1.49 1.34
C ALA A 47 22.30 0.37 2.40
N GLU A 48 23.48 -0.24 2.61
CA GLU A 48 23.71 -1.24 3.65
C GLU A 48 23.43 -0.67 5.06
N ASN A 49 23.85 0.56 5.32
CA ASN A 49 23.57 1.24 6.58
C ASN A 49 22.09 1.62 6.77
N LEU A 50 21.35 1.84 5.68
CA LEU A 50 19.93 2.20 5.72
C LEU A 50 19.02 0.98 5.89
N SER A 51 19.37 -0.19 5.34
CA SER A 51 18.49 -1.38 5.37
C SER A 51 18.02 -1.77 6.80
N PRO A 52 18.91 -1.89 7.80
CA PRO A 52 18.48 -2.23 9.17
C PRO A 52 17.51 -1.21 9.76
N VAL A 53 17.64 0.07 9.39
CA VAL A 53 16.74 1.15 9.84
C VAL A 53 15.38 1.02 9.14
N SER A 54 15.35 0.64 7.86
CA SER A 54 14.13 0.33 7.12
C SER A 54 13.36 -0.84 7.77
N ALA A 55 14.08 -1.90 8.17
CA ALA A 55 13.50 -3.05 8.87
C ALA A 55 12.92 -2.67 10.25
N GLN A 56 13.66 -1.87 11.02
CA GLN A 56 13.20 -1.36 12.31
C GLN A 56 11.93 -0.52 12.17
N LEU A 57 11.83 0.30 11.12
CA LEU A 57 10.62 1.08 10.86
C LEU A 57 9.43 0.19 10.52
N THR A 58 9.62 -0.86 9.70
CA THR A 58 8.56 -1.85 9.42
C THR A 58 8.03 -2.46 10.72
N GLN A 59 8.92 -2.95 11.58
CA GLN A 59 8.53 -3.58 12.85
C GLN A 59 7.82 -2.59 13.79
N ALA A 60 8.34 -1.37 13.89
CA ALA A 60 7.76 -0.33 14.73
C ALA A 60 6.35 0.07 14.28
N LEU A 61 6.10 0.14 12.97
CA LEU A 61 4.77 0.40 12.41
C LEU A 61 3.84 -0.82 12.51
N ALA A 62 4.33 -2.03 12.27
CA ALA A 62 3.55 -3.26 12.42
C ALA A 62 2.95 -3.40 13.84
N LEU A 63 3.72 -3.05 14.87
CA LEU A 63 3.23 -2.99 16.24
C LEU A 63 2.11 -1.96 16.45
N GLN A 64 2.07 -0.87 15.67
CA GLN A 64 0.98 0.11 15.74
C GLN A 64 -0.29 -0.36 15.02
N LEU A 65 -0.20 -1.31 14.08
CA LEU A 65 -1.38 -1.89 13.43
C LEU A 65 -2.25 -2.70 14.39
N THR A 66 -1.73 -3.13 15.54
CA THR A 66 -2.54 -3.82 16.56
C THR A 66 -3.33 -2.86 17.45
N ASN A 67 -3.28 -1.55 17.19
CA ASN A 67 -4.05 -0.56 17.93
C ASN A 67 -5.54 -0.66 17.58
N THR A 68 -6.40 -0.62 18.60
CA THR A 68 -7.86 -0.70 18.43
C THR A 68 -8.50 0.59 17.92
N ASP A 69 -7.79 1.72 17.94
CA ASP A 69 -8.26 2.99 17.37
C ASP A 69 -8.16 2.95 15.83
N PRO A 70 -9.29 3.01 15.10
CA PRO A 70 -9.30 2.96 13.65
C PRO A 70 -8.47 4.07 12.99
N ASN A 71 -8.35 5.25 13.64
CA ASN A 71 -7.54 6.34 13.10
C ASN A 71 -6.05 6.04 13.18
N VAL A 72 -5.59 5.43 14.27
CA VAL A 72 -4.19 5.01 14.43
C VAL A 72 -3.87 3.91 13.43
N TYR A 73 -4.76 2.93 13.29
CA TYR A 73 -4.64 1.87 12.30
C TYR A 73 -4.54 2.43 10.88
N PHE A 74 -5.43 3.35 10.52
CA PHE A 74 -5.48 4.01 9.22
C PHE A 74 -4.18 4.76 8.89
N GLN A 75 -3.74 5.63 9.79
CA GLN A 75 -2.48 6.38 9.62
C GLN A 75 -1.28 5.44 9.50
N THR A 76 -1.23 4.41 10.33
CA THR A 76 -0.15 3.41 10.30
C THR A 76 -0.12 2.65 8.97
N SER A 77 -1.29 2.28 8.45
CA SER A 77 -1.42 1.63 7.14
C SER A 77 -0.87 2.50 6.02
N VAL A 78 -1.23 3.78 6.01
CA VAL A 78 -0.75 4.74 5.01
C VAL A 78 0.78 4.92 5.13
N LYS A 79 1.33 4.98 6.34
CA LYS A 79 2.78 5.04 6.56
C LYS A 79 3.51 3.81 6.04
N LEU A 80 2.98 2.60 6.28
CA LEU A 80 3.57 1.36 5.76
C LEU A 80 3.56 1.33 4.24
N LEU A 81 2.49 1.78 3.59
CA LEU A 81 2.44 1.89 2.13
C LEU A 81 3.42 2.95 1.59
N ALA A 82 3.50 4.13 2.22
CA ALA A 82 4.47 5.17 1.84
C ALA A 82 5.92 4.70 2.02
N LYS A 83 6.19 3.96 3.09
CA LYS A 83 7.48 3.33 3.36
C LYS A 83 7.81 2.26 2.32
N ALA A 84 6.88 1.36 2.03
CA ALA A 84 7.06 0.34 0.99
C ALA A 84 7.35 0.96 -0.38
N LEU A 85 6.64 2.05 -0.72
CA LEU A 85 6.90 2.81 -1.94
C LEU A 85 8.30 3.43 -1.94
N THR A 86 8.72 4.01 -0.82
CA THR A 86 10.06 4.61 -0.67
C THR A 86 11.16 3.57 -0.85
N ASP A 87 11.01 2.38 -0.25
CA ASP A 87 11.98 1.30 -0.42
C ASP A 87 12.02 0.76 -1.86
N LEU A 88 10.86 0.69 -2.54
CA LEU A 88 10.84 0.37 -3.98
C LEU A 88 11.57 1.45 -4.78
N GLU A 89 11.33 2.73 -4.52
CA GLU A 89 12.02 3.82 -5.23
C GLU A 89 13.55 3.79 -4.98
N ILE A 90 13.98 3.42 -3.76
CA ILE A 90 15.40 3.20 -3.43
C ILE A 90 15.95 1.98 -4.20
N SER A 91 15.26 0.85 -4.18
CA SER A 91 15.66 -0.36 -4.90
C SER A 91 15.80 -0.09 -6.42
N ALA A 92 14.92 0.74 -6.97
CA ALA A 92 14.90 1.17 -8.36
C ALA A 92 16.15 1.99 -8.70
N TYR A 93 16.46 2.95 -7.84
CA TYR A 93 17.63 3.81 -7.95
C TYR A 93 18.94 3.01 -7.87
N LEU A 94 19.05 2.10 -6.90
CA LEU A 94 20.20 1.21 -6.73
C LEU A 94 20.37 0.26 -7.93
N TYR A 95 19.27 -0.18 -8.55
CA TYR A 95 19.32 -1.06 -9.70
C TYR A 95 19.90 -0.36 -10.93
N GLN A 96 19.50 0.89 -11.16
CA GLN A 96 20.11 1.70 -12.22
C GLN A 96 21.61 1.91 -11.97
N ALA A 97 22.00 2.22 -10.72
CA ALA A 97 23.40 2.36 -10.36
C ALA A 97 24.21 1.07 -10.59
N ALA A 98 23.60 -0.10 -10.33
CA ALA A 98 24.24 -1.40 -10.57
C ALA A 98 24.48 -1.66 -12.07
N ILE A 99 23.50 -1.28 -12.92
CA ILE A 99 23.66 -1.36 -14.39
C ILE A 99 24.78 -0.45 -14.86
N ASP A 100 24.80 0.80 -14.40
CA ASP A 100 25.83 1.77 -14.79
C ASP A 100 27.23 1.29 -14.36
N GLU A 101 27.35 0.66 -13.19
CA GLU A 101 28.58 0.00 -12.72
C GLU A 101 29.00 -1.16 -13.64
N GLU A 102 28.08 -2.04 -14.03
CA GLU A 102 28.35 -3.18 -14.91
C GLU A 102 28.77 -2.73 -16.32
N GLU A 103 28.15 -1.67 -16.84
CA GLU A 103 28.46 -1.08 -18.14
C GLU A 103 29.75 -0.21 -18.11
N GLY A 104 30.37 -0.03 -16.94
CA GLY A 104 31.55 0.80 -16.75
C GLY A 104 31.28 2.29 -16.97
N ILE A 105 30.02 2.72 -16.86
CA ILE A 105 29.61 4.11 -16.97
C ILE A 105 30.04 4.83 -15.70
N SER A 106 30.88 5.85 -15.85
CA SER A 106 31.27 6.68 -14.72
C SER A 106 30.04 7.41 -14.17
N TRP A 107 29.94 7.56 -12.85
CA TRP A 107 28.81 8.27 -12.23
C TRP A 107 28.61 9.68 -12.80
N SER A 108 29.68 10.38 -13.16
CA SER A 108 29.62 11.70 -13.81
C SER A 108 28.98 11.72 -15.20
N GLN A 109 28.94 10.56 -15.88
CA GLN A 109 28.31 10.37 -17.19
C GLN A 109 26.91 9.76 -17.08
N SER A 110 26.54 9.27 -15.89
CA SER A 110 25.23 8.70 -15.65
C SER A 110 24.13 9.77 -15.75
N ASN A 111 23.01 9.42 -16.37
CA ASN A 111 21.79 10.24 -16.31
C ASN A 111 21.07 10.12 -14.95
N ILE A 112 21.67 9.41 -13.98
CA ILE A 112 21.12 9.22 -12.63
C ILE A 112 20.92 10.57 -11.95
N GLY A 113 21.82 11.54 -12.16
CA GLY A 113 21.70 12.88 -11.57
C GLY A 113 20.44 13.66 -11.99
N GLU A 114 20.06 13.59 -13.27
CA GLU A 114 18.86 14.28 -13.77
C GLU A 114 17.57 13.56 -13.34
N ARG A 115 17.57 12.21 -13.34
CA ARG A 115 16.41 11.42 -12.88
C ARG A 115 16.19 11.55 -11.37
N SER A 116 17.27 11.53 -10.60
CA SER A 116 17.28 11.63 -9.13
C SER A 116 16.63 12.91 -8.61
N LEU A 117 16.77 14.05 -9.30
CA LEU A 117 16.14 15.30 -8.86
C LEU A 117 14.61 15.28 -8.95
N THR A 118 14.05 14.68 -10.01
CA THR A 118 12.61 14.45 -10.14
C THR A 118 12.10 13.41 -9.15
N ASP A 119 12.89 12.38 -8.89
CA ASP A 119 12.53 11.30 -7.96
C ASP A 119 12.63 11.72 -6.49
N LEU A 120 13.55 12.65 -6.16
CA LEU A 120 13.69 13.23 -4.81
C LEU A 120 12.42 13.93 -4.34
N GLY A 121 11.70 14.61 -5.22
CA GLY A 121 10.42 15.26 -4.87
C GLY A 121 9.35 14.25 -4.44
N ARG A 122 9.31 13.07 -5.08
CA ARG A 122 8.38 11.99 -4.76
C ARG A 122 8.77 11.29 -3.46
N ILE A 123 10.06 11.01 -3.28
CA ILE A 123 10.60 10.43 -2.05
C ILE A 123 10.30 11.35 -0.86
N GLU A 124 10.52 12.65 -1.00
CA GLU A 124 10.23 13.61 0.09
C GLU A 124 8.72 13.67 0.42
N GLU A 125 7.81 13.56 -0.56
CA GLU A 125 6.37 13.42 -0.29
C GLU A 125 6.10 12.18 0.58
N ASN A 126 6.73 11.04 0.26
CA ASN A 126 6.56 9.82 1.04
C ASN A 126 7.14 9.96 2.46
N LEU A 127 8.33 10.57 2.59
CA LEU A 127 8.97 10.82 3.89
C LEU A 127 8.11 11.75 4.75
N GLN A 128 7.50 12.78 4.18
CA GLN A 128 6.60 13.67 4.91
C GLN A 128 5.38 12.93 5.46
N VAL A 129 4.85 11.93 4.76
CA VAL A 129 3.79 11.05 5.27
C VAL A 129 4.30 10.16 6.41
N ILE A 130 5.47 9.55 6.27
CA ILE A 130 6.09 8.71 7.31
C ILE A 130 6.33 9.51 8.60
N LEU A 131 6.70 10.79 8.47
CA LEU A 131 6.99 11.71 9.56
C LEU A 131 5.76 12.42 10.15
N ASN A 132 4.55 12.16 9.65
CA ASN A 132 3.32 12.90 10.00
C ASN A 132 3.39 14.42 9.72
N GLN A 133 4.18 14.85 8.74
CA GLN A 133 4.30 16.26 8.38
C GLN A 133 3.24 16.73 7.38
N ILE A 134 2.74 15.81 6.55
CA ILE A 134 1.51 16.01 5.79
C ILE A 134 0.39 15.39 6.61
N GLU A 135 -0.55 16.23 7.05
CA GLU A 135 -1.78 15.74 7.62
C GLU A 135 -2.54 14.98 6.52
N ILE A 136 -2.69 13.68 6.74
CA ILE A 136 -3.59 12.82 6.00
C ILE A 136 -5.01 13.33 6.34
N ASN A 137 -5.43 14.36 5.61
CA ASN A 137 -6.66 15.06 5.90
C ASN A 137 -7.82 14.14 5.55
N LEU A 138 -8.43 13.51 6.55
CA LEU A 138 -9.67 12.75 6.41
C LEU A 138 -10.91 13.65 6.35
N GLN A 139 -10.76 14.95 6.59
CA GLN A 139 -11.83 15.95 6.46
C GLN A 139 -12.03 16.39 5.00
N ILE A 140 -11.70 15.54 4.02
CA ILE A 140 -11.94 15.84 2.60
C ILE A 140 -13.43 16.10 2.43
N ALA A 141 -13.71 17.35 2.04
CA ALA A 141 -14.98 17.91 1.62
C ALA A 141 -16.17 17.05 2.05
N GLU A 142 -16.73 17.34 3.23
CA GLU A 142 -18.16 17.06 3.44
C GLU A 142 -18.83 17.52 2.15
N ARG A 143 -19.35 16.56 1.35
CA ARG A 143 -20.13 16.91 0.16
C ARG A 143 -21.08 17.98 0.65
N GLY A 144 -21.17 19.11 -0.06
CA GLY A 144 -21.91 20.31 0.39
C GLY A 144 -23.43 20.10 0.46
N THR A 145 -23.88 18.91 0.84
CA THR A 145 -25.23 18.58 1.19
C THR A 145 -25.58 19.36 2.45
N THR A 146 -26.58 20.22 2.30
CA THR A 146 -27.23 20.87 3.42
C THR A 146 -27.68 19.79 4.40
N GLU A 147 -27.33 19.93 5.68
CA GLU A 147 -27.74 18.97 6.71
C GLU A 147 -29.27 18.81 6.72
N PRO A 148 -29.80 17.57 6.70
CA PRO A 148 -31.24 17.34 6.59
C PRO A 148 -31.98 17.93 7.80
N THR A 149 -33.10 18.60 7.55
CA THR A 149 -33.86 19.30 8.61
C THR A 149 -35.02 18.49 9.19
N ASP A 150 -35.32 17.32 8.62
CA ASP A 150 -36.39 16.42 9.04
C ASP A 150 -36.05 14.95 8.74
N ILE A 151 -36.75 14.03 9.43
CA ILE A 151 -36.49 12.58 9.36
C ILE A 151 -36.73 12.01 7.96
N PRO A 152 -37.83 12.33 7.24
CA PRO A 152 -38.01 11.89 5.86
C PRO A 152 -36.82 12.22 4.94
N THR A 153 -36.32 13.46 4.96
CA THR A 153 -35.13 13.83 4.18
C THR A 153 -33.89 13.08 4.66
N ALA A 154 -33.67 12.99 5.97
CA ALA A 154 -32.50 12.28 6.51
C ALA A 154 -32.48 10.78 6.15
N ARG A 155 -33.64 10.14 6.02
CA ARG A 155 -33.73 8.74 5.54
C ARG A 155 -33.31 8.63 4.07
N ALA A 156 -33.82 9.52 3.21
CA ALA A 156 -33.48 9.53 1.80
C ALA A 156 -31.98 9.79 1.59
N ASP A 157 -31.43 10.80 2.29
CA ASP A 157 -30.02 11.16 2.22
C ASP A 157 -29.12 10.02 2.72
N LEU A 158 -29.52 9.32 3.78
CA LEU A 158 -28.77 8.16 4.27
C LEU A 158 -28.79 7.01 3.25
N SER A 159 -29.94 6.69 2.67
CA SER A 159 -30.06 5.65 1.63
C SER A 159 -29.19 5.95 0.41
N GLU A 160 -29.19 7.20 -0.07
CA GLU A 160 -28.33 7.64 -1.16
C GLU A 160 -26.84 7.54 -0.78
N THR A 161 -26.47 8.03 0.41
CA THR A 161 -25.08 8.02 0.90
C THR A 161 -24.54 6.59 1.05
N VAL A 162 -25.36 5.67 1.56
CA VAL A 162 -25.01 4.24 1.69
C VAL A 162 -24.78 3.62 0.31
N ALA A 163 -25.71 3.80 -0.62
CA ALA A 163 -25.60 3.25 -1.97
C ALA A 163 -24.36 3.78 -2.71
N ASP A 164 -24.13 5.10 -2.67
CA ASP A 164 -22.97 5.75 -3.29
C ASP A 164 -21.64 5.25 -2.71
N THR A 165 -21.57 5.12 -1.39
CA THR A 165 -20.34 4.70 -0.68
C THR A 165 -20.01 3.25 -0.99
N LEU A 166 -20.99 2.35 -0.92
CA LEU A 166 -20.83 0.93 -1.25
C LEU A 166 -20.37 0.73 -2.71
N ASN A 167 -21.02 1.42 -3.65
CA ASN A 167 -20.66 1.36 -5.07
C ASN A 167 -19.25 1.91 -5.32
N SER A 168 -18.88 3.03 -4.69
CA SER A 168 -17.56 3.63 -4.83
C SER A 168 -16.45 2.73 -4.29
N ILE A 169 -16.68 2.06 -3.14
CA ILE A 169 -15.73 1.10 -2.57
C ILE A 169 -15.55 -0.10 -3.52
N LEU A 170 -16.65 -0.68 -4.00
CA LEU A 170 -16.65 -1.81 -4.93
C LEU A 170 -15.91 -1.47 -6.23
N GLU A 171 -16.22 -0.33 -6.85
CA GLU A 171 -15.61 0.12 -8.10
C GLU A 171 -14.10 0.34 -7.93
N ARG A 172 -13.68 1.05 -6.89
CA ARG A 172 -12.25 1.31 -6.62
C ARG A 172 -11.48 0.02 -6.30
N ALA A 173 -12.08 -0.87 -5.51
CA ALA A 173 -11.52 -2.19 -5.21
C ALA A 173 -11.32 -3.00 -6.51
N SER A 174 -12.35 -3.04 -7.36
CA SER A 174 -12.30 -3.74 -8.65
C SER A 174 -11.25 -3.14 -9.56
N ASN A 175 -11.25 -1.83 -9.80
CA ASN A 175 -10.33 -1.20 -10.74
C ASN A 175 -8.87 -1.36 -10.31
N THR A 176 -8.58 -1.17 -9.02
CA THR A 176 -7.22 -1.28 -8.49
C THR A 176 -6.78 -2.74 -8.39
N GLY A 177 -7.67 -3.63 -7.92
CA GLY A 177 -7.42 -5.07 -7.87
C GLY A 177 -7.17 -5.65 -9.27
N GLU A 178 -7.92 -5.24 -10.28
CA GLU A 178 -7.73 -5.66 -11.67
C GLU A 178 -6.41 -5.14 -12.23
N SER A 179 -6.05 -3.89 -11.91
CA SER A 179 -4.73 -3.35 -12.28
C SER A 179 -3.57 -4.15 -11.67
N ALA A 180 -3.74 -4.64 -10.44
CA ALA A 180 -2.77 -5.51 -9.78
C ALA A 180 -2.72 -6.91 -10.41
N LEU A 181 -3.88 -7.57 -10.54
CA LEU A 181 -3.99 -8.95 -11.03
C LEU A 181 -3.70 -9.09 -12.53
N SER A 182 -3.99 -8.07 -13.34
CA SER A 182 -3.74 -8.10 -14.79
C SER A 182 -2.27 -8.33 -15.16
N ARG A 183 -1.35 -7.99 -14.26
CA ARG A 183 0.09 -8.22 -14.44
C ARG A 183 0.49 -9.66 -14.26
N VAL A 184 -0.21 -10.38 -13.39
CA VAL A 184 0.06 -11.78 -13.13
C VAL A 184 -0.74 -12.70 -14.05
N MET A 185 -1.72 -12.16 -14.81
CA MET A 185 -2.49 -12.95 -15.78
C MET A 185 -1.63 -13.55 -16.90
N GLY A 186 -0.51 -12.92 -17.24
CA GLY A 186 0.46 -13.45 -18.21
C GLY A 186 1.21 -14.68 -17.70
N LEU A 187 1.19 -14.94 -16.40
CA LEU A 187 1.81 -16.11 -15.79
C LEU A 187 0.91 -17.34 -15.97
N GLY A 188 1.55 -18.49 -16.23
CA GLY A 188 0.89 -19.78 -16.19
C GLY A 188 0.49 -20.16 -14.77
N ILE A 189 -0.37 -21.19 -14.64
CA ILE A 189 -0.85 -21.67 -13.33
C ILE A 189 0.32 -22.19 -12.49
N ALA A 190 1.32 -22.81 -13.11
CA ALA A 190 2.49 -23.32 -12.39
C ALA A 190 3.31 -22.20 -11.75
N GLU A 191 3.51 -21.10 -12.47
CA GLU A 191 4.20 -19.90 -12.01
C GLU A 191 3.40 -19.19 -10.92
N LEU A 192 2.06 -19.13 -11.05
CA LEU A 192 1.19 -18.61 -10.00
C LEU A 192 1.30 -19.44 -8.71
N THR A 193 1.34 -20.77 -8.81
CA THR A 193 1.56 -21.64 -7.64
C THR A 193 2.93 -21.40 -7.01
N GLN A 194 3.98 -21.17 -7.81
CA GLN A 194 5.29 -20.80 -7.29
C GLN A 194 5.23 -19.48 -6.54
N VAL A 195 4.56 -18.47 -7.10
CA VAL A 195 4.32 -17.16 -6.46
C VAL A 195 3.60 -17.33 -5.13
N VAL A 196 2.55 -18.16 -5.07
CA VAL A 196 1.84 -18.44 -3.81
C VAL A 196 2.76 -19.09 -2.78
N GLY A 197 3.64 -19.99 -3.22
CA GLY A 197 4.66 -20.59 -2.38
C GLY A 197 5.68 -19.60 -1.79
N LEU A 198 5.81 -18.39 -2.36
CA LEU A 198 6.71 -17.35 -1.82
C LEU A 198 6.12 -16.67 -0.58
N PHE A 199 4.80 -16.76 -0.34
CA PHE A 199 4.15 -16.16 0.82
C PHE A 199 4.54 -16.87 2.12
N GLY A 200 5.57 -16.36 2.79
CA GLY A 200 6.08 -16.89 4.05
C GLY A 200 7.42 -17.61 3.96
N MET A 201 8.04 -17.64 2.77
CA MET A 201 9.46 -17.97 2.65
C MET A 201 10.31 -16.71 2.82
N ASP A 202 11.52 -16.89 3.32
CA ASP A 202 12.51 -15.82 3.33
C ASP A 202 12.93 -15.55 1.87
N ILE A 203 12.57 -14.38 1.34
CA ILE A 203 12.94 -13.97 -0.03
C ILE A 203 14.47 -13.96 -0.21
N ALA A 204 15.24 -13.76 0.86
CA ALA A 204 16.69 -13.84 0.80
C ALA A 204 17.18 -15.25 0.44
N GLU A 205 16.48 -16.31 0.90
CA GLU A 205 16.79 -17.69 0.52
C GLU A 205 16.47 -17.96 -0.94
N LEU A 206 15.33 -17.43 -1.42
CA LEU A 206 14.89 -17.56 -2.80
C LEU A 206 15.90 -16.96 -3.76
N LEU A 207 16.25 -15.70 -3.57
CA LEU A 207 17.11 -14.94 -4.49
C LEU A 207 18.52 -15.51 -4.65
N GLY A 208 18.90 -16.45 -3.77
CA GLY A 208 20.14 -17.20 -3.79
C GLY A 208 21.35 -16.33 -3.50
N GLN A 209 22.37 -16.93 -2.89
CA GLN A 209 23.72 -16.35 -2.85
C GLN A 209 24.38 -16.56 -4.21
N ALA A 210 23.98 -15.77 -5.20
CA ALA A 210 24.70 -15.78 -6.47
C ALA A 210 26.11 -15.22 -6.22
N GLU A 211 27.14 -16.06 -6.42
CA GLU A 211 28.55 -15.81 -6.04
C GLU A 211 29.18 -14.56 -6.71
N ASN A 212 28.51 -13.92 -7.67
CA ASN A 212 29.03 -12.80 -8.46
C ASN A 212 28.14 -11.53 -8.47
N VAL A 213 27.26 -11.37 -7.49
CA VAL A 213 26.36 -10.21 -7.43
C VAL A 213 27.09 -9.03 -6.78
N THR A 214 27.18 -7.88 -7.47
CA THR A 214 27.79 -6.66 -6.92
C THR A 214 27.07 -6.22 -5.64
N HIS A 215 27.75 -5.44 -4.79
CA HIS A 215 27.15 -4.93 -3.55
C HIS A 215 25.84 -4.15 -3.81
N LEU A 216 25.76 -3.43 -4.94
CA LEU A 216 24.56 -2.69 -5.32
C LEU A 216 23.37 -3.62 -5.60
N TYR A 217 23.55 -4.71 -6.36
CA TYR A 217 22.46 -5.65 -6.59
C TYR A 217 21.99 -6.35 -5.31
N ASN A 218 22.88 -6.61 -4.34
CA ASN A 218 22.46 -7.10 -3.03
C ASN A 218 21.59 -6.07 -2.31
N ALA A 219 21.97 -4.79 -2.36
CA ALA A 219 21.15 -3.71 -1.81
C ALA A 219 19.79 -3.56 -2.52
N VAL A 220 19.73 -3.71 -3.86
CA VAL A 220 18.47 -3.71 -4.63
C VAL A 220 17.50 -4.76 -4.09
N ARG A 221 17.98 -6.00 -3.94
CA ARG A 221 17.20 -7.14 -3.45
C ARG A 221 16.71 -6.90 -2.04
N GLU A 222 17.59 -6.38 -1.19
CA GLU A 222 17.30 -6.07 0.19
C GLU A 222 16.17 -5.04 0.32
N PHE A 223 16.24 -3.90 -0.37
CA PHE A 223 15.16 -2.89 -0.33
C PHE A 223 13.87 -3.38 -0.99
N PHE A 224 13.94 -4.20 -2.04
CA PHE A 224 12.74 -4.85 -2.58
C PHE A 224 12.08 -5.74 -1.51
N ASN A 225 12.87 -6.54 -0.80
CA ASN A 225 12.38 -7.37 0.30
C ASN A 225 11.79 -6.51 1.43
N ARG A 226 12.41 -5.37 1.79
CA ARG A 226 11.85 -4.44 2.79
C ARG A 226 10.50 -3.87 2.40
N ALA A 227 10.29 -3.57 1.11
CA ALA A 227 8.99 -3.16 0.61
C ALA A 227 7.96 -4.29 0.72
N TYR A 228 8.35 -5.50 0.32
CA TYR A 228 7.51 -6.70 0.38
C TYR A 228 7.09 -7.03 1.82
N GLU A 229 8.04 -7.06 2.76
CA GLU A 229 7.79 -7.25 4.20
C GLU A 229 6.79 -6.21 4.73
N SER A 230 6.91 -4.95 4.31
CA SER A 230 6.00 -3.89 4.75
C SER A 230 4.55 -4.14 4.30
N VAL A 231 4.36 -4.72 3.11
CA VAL A 231 3.04 -5.10 2.60
C VAL A 231 2.52 -6.36 3.29
N ILE A 232 3.39 -7.33 3.60
CA ILE A 232 3.01 -8.50 4.41
C ILE A 232 2.56 -8.06 5.79
N GLU A 233 3.30 -7.20 6.49
CA GLU A 233 2.91 -6.70 7.81
C GLU A 233 1.59 -5.92 7.75
N LEU A 234 1.38 -5.17 6.68
CA LEU A 234 0.11 -4.49 6.44
C LEU A 234 -1.05 -5.48 6.34
N ILE A 235 -0.91 -6.61 5.66
CA ILE A 235 -1.99 -7.60 5.49
C ILE A 235 -2.11 -8.52 6.71
N GLY A 236 -0.98 -8.86 7.33
CA GLY A 236 -0.83 -9.95 8.29
C GLY A 236 -0.40 -11.24 7.61
N GLN A 237 0.58 -11.95 8.19
CA GLN A 237 1.21 -13.13 7.58
C GLN A 237 0.23 -14.25 7.22
N GLN A 238 -0.74 -14.54 8.09
CA GLN A 238 -1.75 -15.57 7.82
C GLN A 238 -2.62 -15.21 6.61
N LEU A 239 -2.99 -13.93 6.49
CA LEU A 239 -3.82 -13.45 5.41
C LEU A 239 -3.05 -13.27 4.11
N ALA A 240 -1.74 -13.05 4.16
CA ALA A 240 -0.88 -13.08 2.98
C ALA A 240 -0.89 -14.47 2.30
N GLN A 241 -1.00 -15.55 3.08
CA GLN A 241 -1.14 -16.92 2.53
C GLN A 241 -2.52 -17.12 1.91
N THR A 242 -3.59 -16.77 2.64
CA THR A 242 -4.97 -16.82 2.12
C THR A 242 -5.15 -15.94 0.88
N ALA A 243 -4.51 -14.77 0.85
CA ALA A 243 -4.47 -13.86 -0.31
C ALA A 243 -3.93 -14.56 -1.56
N GLY A 244 -2.87 -15.35 -1.42
CA GLY A 244 -2.28 -16.07 -2.53
C GLY A 244 -3.23 -17.10 -3.13
N GLU A 245 -3.85 -17.92 -2.28
CA GLU A 245 -4.83 -18.93 -2.69
C GLU A 245 -6.03 -18.27 -3.38
N GLN A 246 -6.61 -17.24 -2.75
CA GLN A 246 -7.75 -16.50 -3.29
C GLN A 246 -7.42 -15.79 -4.61
N ALA A 247 -6.22 -15.21 -4.74
CA ALA A 247 -5.80 -14.58 -5.99
C ALA A 247 -5.77 -15.57 -7.16
N VAL A 248 -5.34 -16.82 -6.93
CA VAL A 248 -5.38 -17.85 -7.98
C VAL A 248 -6.81 -18.15 -8.40
N GLU A 249 -7.74 -18.25 -7.45
CA GLU A 249 -9.17 -18.44 -7.74
C GLU A 249 -9.73 -17.27 -8.55
N TRP A 250 -9.47 -16.02 -8.12
CA TRP A 250 -9.93 -14.83 -8.83
C TRP A 250 -9.35 -14.72 -10.24
N ILE A 251 -8.06 -15.03 -10.41
CA ILE A 251 -7.41 -15.04 -11.74
C ILE A 251 -8.05 -16.09 -12.64
N ASN A 252 -8.40 -17.27 -12.12
CA ASN A 252 -9.07 -18.31 -12.90
C ASN A 252 -10.48 -17.86 -13.33
N GLU A 253 -11.28 -17.29 -12.43
CA GLU A 253 -12.59 -16.73 -12.78
C GLU A 253 -12.47 -15.61 -13.84
N ILE A 254 -11.45 -14.75 -13.74
CA ILE A 254 -11.19 -13.71 -14.75
C ILE A 254 -10.80 -14.33 -16.10
N LYS A 255 -9.95 -15.37 -16.12
CA LYS A 255 -9.59 -16.11 -17.34
C LYS A 255 -10.80 -16.80 -17.98
N GLU A 256 -11.81 -17.16 -17.19
CA GLU A 256 -13.09 -17.71 -17.65
C GLU A 256 -14.09 -16.63 -18.13
N GLY A 257 -13.72 -15.35 -18.05
CA GLY A 257 -14.48 -14.22 -18.57
C GLY A 257 -15.29 -13.45 -17.52
N ALA A 258 -15.15 -13.74 -16.23
CA ALA A 258 -15.74 -12.92 -15.18
C ALA A 258 -15.02 -11.57 -15.06
N SER A 259 -15.76 -10.49 -14.78
CA SER A 259 -15.13 -9.23 -14.35
C SER A 259 -14.82 -9.28 -12.85
N LEU A 260 -13.72 -8.65 -12.43
CA LEU A 260 -13.38 -8.60 -11.00
C LEU A 260 -14.50 -7.93 -10.18
N SER A 261 -15.16 -6.91 -10.71
CA SER A 261 -16.35 -6.29 -10.09
C SER A 261 -17.46 -7.30 -9.78
N THR A 262 -17.71 -8.25 -10.69
CA THR A 262 -18.71 -9.32 -10.47
C THR A 262 -18.28 -10.27 -9.35
N ILE A 263 -16.99 -10.61 -9.28
CA ILE A 263 -16.43 -11.45 -8.22
C ILE A 263 -16.56 -10.72 -6.88
N LEU A 264 -16.14 -9.44 -6.82
CA LEU A 264 -16.20 -8.63 -5.62
C LEU A 264 -17.63 -8.37 -5.17
N GLU A 265 -18.61 -8.24 -6.07
CA GLU A 265 -20.02 -8.12 -5.65
C GLU A 265 -20.51 -9.39 -4.92
N LYS A 266 -20.10 -10.58 -5.38
CA LYS A 266 -20.43 -11.84 -4.68
C LYS A 266 -19.77 -11.93 -3.30
N LEU A 267 -18.57 -11.35 -3.15
CA LEU A 267 -17.83 -11.33 -1.89
C LEU A 267 -18.37 -10.26 -0.94
N TYR A 268 -18.58 -9.04 -1.42
CA TYR A 268 -18.97 -7.90 -0.60
C TYR A 268 -20.47 -7.86 -0.30
N LEU A 269 -21.30 -8.43 -1.17
CA LEU A 269 -22.76 -8.38 -1.06
C LEU A 269 -23.27 -6.94 -0.94
N THR A 270 -22.77 -6.02 -1.78
CA THR A 270 -23.09 -4.59 -1.62
C THR A 270 -24.57 -4.31 -1.89
N GLN A 271 -25.18 -4.99 -2.88
CA GLN A 271 -26.61 -4.83 -3.18
C GLN A 271 -27.49 -5.30 -2.01
N GLN A 272 -27.16 -6.46 -1.43
CA GLN A 272 -27.88 -6.99 -0.28
C GLN A 272 -27.72 -6.08 0.93
N THR A 273 -26.49 -5.64 1.23
CA THR A 273 -26.21 -4.74 2.34
C THR A 273 -26.95 -3.41 2.18
N ASN A 274 -26.96 -2.82 0.97
CA ASN A 274 -27.73 -1.61 0.69
C ASN A 274 -29.23 -1.81 0.97
N GLN A 275 -29.82 -2.91 0.51
CA GLN A 275 -31.24 -3.21 0.75
C GLN A 275 -31.55 -3.34 2.25
N GLU A 276 -30.75 -4.10 2.99
CA GLU A 276 -30.94 -4.31 4.43
C GLU A 276 -30.82 -2.98 5.22
N LEU A 277 -29.85 -2.14 4.88
CA LEU A 277 -29.68 -0.83 5.52
C LEU A 277 -30.79 0.16 5.17
N ASN A 278 -31.35 0.08 3.96
CA ASN A 278 -32.52 0.87 3.57
C ASN A 278 -33.77 0.45 4.35
N ASP A 279 -33.99 -0.85 4.53
CA ASP A 279 -35.09 -1.39 5.32
C ASP A 279 -34.95 -0.99 6.81
N LEU A 280 -33.71 -1.01 7.33
CA LEU A 280 -33.40 -0.51 8.68
C LEU A 280 -33.67 0.99 8.81
N ALA A 281 -33.21 1.81 7.86
CA ALA A 281 -33.42 3.26 7.88
C ALA A 281 -34.92 3.62 7.78
N ALA A 282 -35.69 2.90 6.97
CA ALA A 282 -37.11 3.11 6.80
C ALA A 282 -37.92 2.79 8.07
N SER A 283 -37.51 1.75 8.80
CA SER A 283 -38.20 1.26 10.01
C SER A 283 -37.67 1.86 11.32
N SER A 284 -36.49 2.47 11.32
CA SER A 284 -35.87 3.03 12.52
C SER A 284 -36.66 4.21 13.10
N GLU A 285 -36.86 4.16 14.42
CA GLU A 285 -37.45 5.23 15.25
C GLU A 285 -36.37 6.18 15.82
N ALA A 286 -35.14 6.09 15.32
CA ALA A 286 -34.03 6.94 15.74
C ALA A 286 -34.33 8.43 15.49
N LYS A 287 -33.73 9.28 16.32
CA LYS A 287 -33.87 10.75 16.22
C LYS A 287 -33.11 11.28 15.01
N LEU A 288 -33.47 12.48 14.56
CA LEU A 288 -32.83 13.15 13.41
C LEU A 288 -31.30 13.23 13.57
N GLU A 289 -30.81 13.51 14.78
CA GLU A 289 -29.37 13.61 15.06
C GLU A 289 -28.61 12.29 14.82
N GLN A 290 -29.27 11.14 15.04
CA GLN A 290 -28.68 9.83 14.79
C GLN A 290 -28.56 9.53 13.29
N PHE A 291 -29.58 9.91 12.50
CA PHE A 291 -29.49 9.83 11.04
C PHE A 291 -28.37 10.72 10.51
N ILE A 292 -28.29 11.98 10.97
CA ILE A 292 -27.21 12.91 10.58
C ILE A 292 -25.83 12.33 10.94
N THR A 293 -25.69 11.75 12.13
CA THR A 293 -24.44 11.12 12.57
C THR A 293 -24.08 9.93 11.69
N SER A 294 -25.06 9.10 11.33
CA SER A 294 -24.90 7.99 10.40
C SER A 294 -24.45 8.44 9.01
N ILE A 295 -25.13 9.44 8.42
CA ILE A 295 -24.78 10.04 7.12
C ILE A 295 -23.33 10.54 7.13
N LYS A 296 -22.95 11.32 8.17
CA LYS A 296 -21.59 11.84 8.33
C LYS A 296 -20.56 10.73 8.55
N GLY A 297 -20.94 9.66 9.23
CA GLY A 297 -20.08 8.49 9.44
C GLY A 297 -19.81 7.76 8.12
N VAL A 298 -20.86 7.40 7.39
CA VAL A 298 -20.76 6.67 6.12
C VAL A 298 -20.03 7.51 5.06
N SER A 299 -20.30 8.81 4.96
CA SER A 299 -19.67 9.68 3.96
C SER A 299 -18.16 9.86 4.16
N ARG A 300 -17.63 9.61 5.35
CA ARG A 300 -16.19 9.64 5.65
C ARG A 300 -15.46 8.35 5.25
N LEU A 301 -16.18 7.25 5.05
CA LEU A 301 -15.60 5.96 4.70
C LEU A 301 -15.01 5.96 3.28
N GLU A 302 -15.70 6.57 2.30
CA GLU A 302 -15.21 6.60 0.91
C GLU A 302 -13.88 7.37 0.75
N PRO A 303 -13.72 8.60 1.28
CA PRO A 303 -12.45 9.32 1.19
C PRO A 303 -11.30 8.63 1.93
N ALA A 304 -11.59 8.04 3.10
CA ALA A 304 -10.61 7.26 3.86
C ALA A 304 -10.12 6.07 3.04
N TYR A 305 -11.05 5.25 2.53
CA TYR A 305 -10.72 4.12 1.66
C TYR A 305 -9.93 4.57 0.43
N TYR A 306 -10.40 5.60 -0.28
CA TYR A 306 -9.72 6.15 -1.46
C TYR A 306 -8.26 6.53 -1.17
N GLN A 307 -7.99 7.15 -0.01
CA GLN A 307 -6.64 7.55 0.34
C GLN A 307 -5.69 6.36 0.50
N GLN A 308 -6.13 5.27 1.14
CA GLN A 308 -5.33 4.04 1.23
C GLN A 308 -5.10 3.41 -0.15
N ILE A 309 -6.14 3.36 -0.98
CA ILE A 309 -6.06 2.82 -2.36
C ILE A 309 -5.09 3.62 -3.23
N ARG A 310 -5.09 4.96 -3.12
CA ARG A 310 -4.16 5.81 -3.87
C ARG A 310 -2.69 5.46 -3.61
N TRP A 311 -2.33 5.06 -2.39
CA TRP A 311 -0.97 4.61 -2.07
C TRP A 311 -0.67 3.24 -2.66
N ALA A 312 -1.62 2.30 -2.61
CA ALA A 312 -1.50 1.02 -3.31
C ALA A 312 -1.30 1.20 -4.83
N GLU A 313 -2.05 2.12 -5.46
CA GLU A 313 -1.87 2.47 -6.88
C GLU A 313 -0.47 3.05 -7.16
N LYS A 314 0.08 3.88 -6.28
CA LYS A 314 1.46 4.39 -6.41
C LYS A 314 2.48 3.24 -6.38
N ILE A 315 2.31 2.27 -5.48
CA ILE A 315 3.14 1.06 -5.42
C ILE A 315 3.02 0.27 -6.73
N LEU A 316 1.81 -0.01 -7.21
CA LEU A 316 1.62 -0.72 -8.49
C LEU A 316 2.28 0.01 -9.66
N LYS A 317 2.24 1.34 -9.68
CA LYS A 317 2.96 2.16 -10.68
C LYS A 317 4.47 2.01 -10.55
N ALA A 318 5.02 2.05 -9.33
CA ALA A 318 6.45 1.81 -9.10
C ALA A 318 6.87 0.40 -9.57
N VAL A 319 6.09 -0.62 -9.22
CA VAL A 319 6.31 -2.00 -9.69
C VAL A 319 6.22 -2.10 -11.22
N LYS A 320 5.40 -1.28 -11.89
CA LYS A 320 5.39 -1.18 -13.37
C LYS A 320 6.76 -0.82 -13.91
N TRP A 321 7.31 0.22 -13.31
CA TRP A 321 8.56 0.79 -13.75
C TRP A 321 9.69 -0.21 -13.57
N PHE A 322 9.72 -0.94 -12.44
CA PHE A 322 10.62 -2.09 -12.26
C PHE A 322 10.50 -3.16 -13.34
N GLY A 323 9.27 -3.54 -13.72
CA GLY A 323 9.06 -4.53 -14.77
C GLY A 323 9.51 -4.09 -16.17
N THR A 324 9.76 -2.79 -16.39
CA THR A 324 10.29 -2.29 -17.68
C THR A 324 11.81 -2.41 -17.80
N ILE A 325 12.51 -2.57 -16.67
CA ILE A 325 13.95 -2.74 -16.69
C ILE A 325 14.24 -4.22 -16.93
N SER A 326 15.19 -4.53 -17.82
CA SER A 326 15.49 -5.90 -18.23
C SER A 326 15.86 -6.74 -17.00
N MET A 327 14.93 -7.55 -16.50
CA MET A 327 15.13 -8.44 -15.34
C MET A 327 15.96 -9.68 -15.68
N THR A 328 16.68 -9.67 -16.81
CA THR A 328 17.59 -10.75 -17.22
C THR A 328 18.66 -11.06 -16.17
N VAL A 329 18.97 -10.10 -15.29
CA VAL A 329 19.95 -10.24 -14.19
C VAL A 329 19.34 -10.86 -12.92
N LEU A 330 18.01 -10.85 -12.79
CA LEU A 330 17.28 -11.40 -11.65
C LEU A 330 16.24 -12.41 -12.15
N PRO A 331 16.61 -13.69 -12.35
CA PRO A 331 15.70 -14.72 -12.87
C PRO A 331 14.38 -14.86 -12.08
N GLN A 332 14.41 -14.52 -10.79
CA GLN A 332 13.24 -14.57 -9.91
C GLN A 332 12.52 -13.23 -9.75
N GLY A 333 13.03 -12.17 -10.38
CA GLY A 333 12.49 -10.82 -10.28
C GLY A 333 11.03 -10.73 -10.74
N GLU A 334 10.66 -11.50 -11.77
CA GLU A 334 9.27 -11.58 -12.26
C GLU A 334 8.34 -12.21 -11.22
N LEU A 335 8.75 -13.31 -10.58
CA LEU A 335 7.96 -13.97 -9.53
C LEU A 335 7.79 -13.05 -8.31
N LEU A 336 8.83 -12.30 -7.92
CA LEU A 336 8.76 -11.34 -6.83
C LEU A 336 7.83 -10.16 -7.13
N ILE A 337 7.92 -9.61 -8.34
CA ILE A 337 7.00 -8.58 -8.83
C ILE A 337 5.56 -9.09 -8.80
N ALA A 338 5.34 -10.31 -9.29
CA ALA A 338 4.02 -10.94 -9.30
C ALA A 338 3.47 -11.16 -7.89
N SER A 339 4.31 -11.63 -6.97
CA SER A 339 3.97 -11.81 -5.55
C SER A 339 3.53 -10.50 -4.92
N LEU A 340 4.30 -9.43 -5.14
CA LEU A 340 3.96 -8.10 -4.63
C LEU A 340 2.66 -7.57 -5.26
N CYS A 341 2.43 -7.80 -6.56
CA CYS A 341 1.17 -7.44 -7.20
C CYS A 341 -0.02 -8.19 -6.58
N ILE A 342 0.11 -9.48 -6.32
CA ILE A 342 -0.93 -10.28 -5.66
C ILE A 342 -1.20 -9.77 -4.26
N LEU A 343 -0.16 -9.51 -3.44
CA LEU A 343 -0.35 -8.98 -2.10
C LEU A 343 -1.04 -7.63 -2.11
N ILE A 344 -0.62 -6.70 -2.98
CA ILE A 344 -1.27 -5.39 -3.08
C ILE A 344 -2.72 -5.53 -3.57
N GLY A 345 -2.98 -6.39 -4.56
CA GLY A 345 -4.34 -6.67 -5.02
C GLY A 345 -5.24 -7.22 -3.92
N ALA A 346 -4.73 -8.20 -3.16
CA ALA A 346 -5.43 -8.78 -2.04
C ALA A 346 -5.65 -7.79 -0.89
N TYR A 347 -4.64 -6.97 -0.55
CA TYR A 347 -4.79 -5.89 0.43
C TYR A 347 -5.96 -4.97 0.08
N VAL A 348 -6.00 -4.52 -1.18
CA VAL A 348 -7.08 -3.65 -1.67
C VAL A 348 -8.45 -4.31 -1.56
N ILE A 349 -8.54 -5.60 -1.91
CA ILE A 349 -9.80 -6.36 -1.87
C ILE A 349 -10.25 -6.63 -0.42
N PHE A 350 -9.34 -7.06 0.46
CA PHE A 350 -9.70 -7.26 1.86
C PHE A 350 -10.06 -5.95 2.56
N LEU A 351 -9.33 -4.87 2.27
CA LEU A 351 -9.66 -3.55 2.79
C LEU A 351 -11.06 -3.10 2.32
N GLY A 352 -11.41 -3.29 1.04
CA GLY A 352 -12.76 -2.99 0.57
C GLY A 352 -13.84 -3.80 1.30
N GLY A 353 -13.55 -5.08 1.59
CA GLY A 353 -14.42 -5.93 2.40
C GLY A 353 -14.67 -5.38 3.81
N ASP A 354 -13.63 -4.88 4.48
CA ASP A 354 -13.74 -4.23 5.79
C ASP A 354 -14.60 -2.97 5.74
N TYR A 355 -14.35 -2.08 4.78
CA TYR A 355 -15.13 -0.82 4.67
C TYR A 355 -16.60 -1.06 4.32
N VAL A 356 -16.96 -2.21 3.75
CA VAL A 356 -18.35 -2.64 3.52
C VAL A 356 -18.95 -3.36 4.73
N ASP A 357 -18.14 -3.87 5.66
CA ASP A 357 -18.47 -4.92 6.64
C ASP A 357 -19.04 -6.18 5.96
N SER A 358 -18.33 -6.71 4.96
CA SER A 358 -18.77 -7.92 4.28
C SER A 358 -18.78 -9.13 5.23
N PRO A 359 -19.92 -9.85 5.35
CA PRO A 359 -20.00 -11.06 6.18
C PRO A 359 -19.19 -12.24 5.63
N LYS A 360 -18.76 -12.18 4.36
CA LYS A 360 -17.94 -13.22 3.72
C LYS A 360 -16.45 -12.95 3.83
N MET A 361 -16.05 -11.77 4.31
CA MET A 361 -14.67 -11.29 4.32
C MET A 361 -14.27 -10.80 5.72
N THR A 362 -14.56 -11.57 6.77
CA THR A 362 -14.30 -11.20 8.19
C THR A 362 -12.83 -11.34 8.60
N HIS A 363 -11.91 -11.22 7.66
CA HIS A 363 -10.51 -11.55 7.85
C HIS A 363 -9.73 -10.47 8.59
N LEU A 364 -10.07 -9.21 8.33
CA LEU A 364 -9.33 -8.07 8.83
C LEU A 364 -10.08 -7.36 9.97
N ASP A 365 -11.35 -7.00 9.78
CA ASP A 365 -12.21 -6.32 10.78
C ASP A 365 -11.49 -5.12 11.44
N ARG A 366 -10.82 -4.29 10.63
CA ARG A 366 -9.91 -3.23 11.12
C ARG A 366 -10.57 -1.87 11.26
N VAL A 367 -11.62 -1.62 10.49
CA VAL A 367 -12.38 -0.38 10.52
C VAL A 367 -13.87 -0.68 10.58
N PRO A 368 -14.67 0.11 11.31
CA PRO A 368 -16.13 0.04 11.20
C PRO A 368 -16.55 0.39 9.77
N GLY A 369 -17.09 -0.57 9.03
CA GLY A 369 -17.60 -0.35 7.69
C GLY A 369 -18.98 0.33 7.66
N VAL A 370 -19.55 0.39 6.46
CA VAL A 370 -20.85 1.05 6.21
C VAL A 370 -21.95 0.47 7.08
N ARG A 371 -22.05 -0.87 7.19
CA ARG A 371 -23.11 -1.53 7.95
C ARG A 371 -23.05 -1.19 9.43
N ARG A 372 -21.88 -1.36 10.05
CA ARG A 372 -21.66 -1.14 11.48
C ARG A 372 -21.89 0.32 11.85
N VAL A 373 -21.46 1.26 11.00
CA VAL A 373 -21.72 2.70 11.20
C VAL A 373 -23.23 2.99 11.22
N VAL A 374 -23.99 2.43 10.29
CA VAL A 374 -25.45 2.63 10.24
C VAL A 374 -26.14 1.96 11.43
N GLU A 375 -25.85 0.68 11.68
CA GLU A 375 -26.48 -0.10 12.75
C GLU A 375 -26.23 0.51 14.14
N THR A 376 -25.00 0.97 14.41
CA THR A 376 -24.64 1.59 15.71
C THR A 376 -25.46 2.84 15.99
N ASN A 377 -25.85 3.59 14.96
CA ASN A 377 -26.58 4.84 15.12
C ASN A 377 -28.11 4.65 15.08
N LEU A 378 -28.61 3.67 14.31
CA LEU A 378 -30.04 3.51 14.03
C LEU A 378 -30.74 2.39 14.82
N VAL A 379 -30.01 1.42 15.36
CA VAL A 379 -30.58 0.39 16.23
C VAL A 379 -30.67 0.97 17.65
N THR A 380 -31.89 1.17 18.13
CA THR A 380 -32.16 1.61 19.50
C THR A 380 -31.73 0.50 20.47
N VAL A 381 -30.76 0.78 21.35
CA VAL A 381 -30.43 -0.09 22.49
C VAL A 381 -31.43 0.11 23.63
#